data_AF-A0AAW4C3B9-F1
#
_entry.id   AF-A0AAW4C3B9-F1
#
_cell.length_a   1.000
_cell.length_b   1.000
_cell.length_c   1.000
_cell.angle_alpha   90.00
_cell.angle_beta   90.00
_cell.angle_gamma   90.00
#
_symmetry.space_group_name_H-M   'P 1'
#
loop_
_entity.id
_entity.type
_entity.pdbx_description
1 polymer ?
#
loop_
_entity_poly.entity_id
_entity_poly.type
_entity_poly.pdbx_seq_one_letter_code
_entity_poly.pdbx_strand_id
1 'polypeptide(L)'
;PTKISADYQAIIRDIAIKADAVNKPEEVQLSRTVIQTAKDTGMGRNDVADLINQLVGAGMELDKAMAYAPTAAKFAVGQGASGVDTASMIMALQQNAKISDPKVMEQALEAIAYQGQAGSFEASDMA
;
A
#
# COMPACT_ATOMS: atom_id res chain seq x y z
N PRO A 1 12.24 -19.92 9.87
CA PRO A 1 10.98 -19.31 10.38
C PRO A 1 11.18 -18.10 11.32
N THR A 2 12.24 -18.06 12.12
CA THR A 2 12.54 -16.95 13.05
C THR A 2 12.94 -15.65 12.37
N LYS A 3 13.69 -15.73 11.26
CA LYS A 3 14.14 -14.56 10.47
C LYS A 3 12.98 -13.75 9.89
N ILE A 4 12.05 -14.42 9.19
CA ILE A 4 10.88 -13.78 8.56
C ILE A 4 9.97 -13.08 9.59
N SER A 5 9.86 -13.62 10.80
CA SER A 5 9.09 -12.99 11.88
C SER A 5 9.83 -11.81 12.51
N ALA A 6 11.16 -11.88 12.64
CA ALA A 6 11.99 -10.78 13.11
C ALA A 6 11.99 -9.61 12.11
N ASP A 7 12.09 -9.90 10.81
CA ASP A 7 12.05 -8.91 9.74
C ASP A 7 10.69 -8.19 9.73
N TYR A 8 9.58 -8.93 9.89
CA TYR A 8 8.25 -8.35 9.98
C TYR A 8 8.08 -7.44 11.21
N GLN A 9 8.50 -7.89 12.40
CA GLN A 9 8.42 -7.06 13.60
C GLN A 9 9.28 -5.79 13.49
N ALA A 10 10.44 -5.88 12.83
CA ALA A 10 11.29 -4.71 12.58
C ALA A 10 10.59 -3.67 11.70
N ILE A 11 9.91 -4.10 10.62
CA ILE A 11 9.15 -3.19 9.74
C ILE A 11 8.01 -2.51 10.51
N ILE A 12 7.21 -3.28 11.26
CA ILE A 12 6.10 -2.72 12.06
C ILE A 12 6.63 -1.70 13.08
N ARG A 13 7.76 -2.01 13.73
CA ARG A 13 8.39 -1.11 14.69
C ARG A 13 8.90 0.17 14.05
N ASP A 14 9.50 0.09 12.86
CA ASP A 14 9.98 1.25 12.10
C ASP A 14 8.82 2.19 11.72
N ILE A 15 7.70 1.64 11.23
CA ILE A 15 6.49 2.42 10.95
C ILE A 15 5.98 3.10 12.22
N ALA A 16 5.91 2.36 13.33
CA ALA A 16 5.45 2.92 14.60
C ALA A 16 6.36 4.04 15.10
N ILE A 17 7.68 3.95 14.90
CA ILE A 17 8.62 5.05 15.21
C ILE A 17 8.32 6.28 14.35
N LYS A 18 8.17 6.11 13.03
CA LYS A 18 7.89 7.21 12.10
C LYS A 18 6.55 7.90 12.39
N ALA A 19 5.57 7.15 12.88
CA ALA A 19 4.24 7.63 13.19
C ALA A 19 4.04 8.10 14.65
N ASP A 20 5.08 8.07 15.49
CA ASP A 20 4.96 8.25 16.94
C ASP A 20 3.92 7.32 17.59
N ALA A 21 3.78 6.08 17.09
CA ALA A 21 2.82 5.08 17.56
C ALA A 21 3.45 3.99 18.46
N VAL A 22 4.71 4.15 18.85
CA VAL A 22 5.49 3.12 19.56
C VAL A 22 4.89 2.80 20.94
N ASN A 23 4.67 1.51 21.21
CA ASN A 23 4.01 0.97 22.40
C ASN A 23 2.59 1.51 22.63
N LYS A 24 1.94 2.04 21.58
CA LYS A 24 0.57 2.54 21.63
C LYS A 24 -0.41 1.54 20.96
N PRO A 25 -1.73 1.61 21.21
CA PRO A 25 -2.72 0.75 20.56
C PRO A 25 -2.63 0.72 19.03
N GLU A 26 -2.18 1.82 18.43
CA GLU A 26 -2.00 2.02 17.00
C GLU A 26 -0.94 1.06 16.42
N GLU A 27 0.13 0.71 17.14
CA GLU A 27 1.13 -0.29 16.69
C GLU A 27 0.51 -1.69 16.58
N VAL A 28 -0.37 -2.04 17.53
CA VAL A 28 -1.12 -3.31 17.50
C VAL A 28 -2.14 -3.31 16.37
N GLN A 29 -2.81 -2.17 16.16
CA GLN A 29 -3.77 -1.99 15.08
C GLN A 29 -3.10 -2.08 13.70
N LEU A 30 -1.93 -1.46 13.53
CA LEU A 30 -1.11 -1.56 12.33
C LEU A 30 -0.83 -3.02 11.96
N SER A 31 -0.35 -3.83 12.92
CA SER A 31 -0.07 -5.25 12.66
C SER A 31 -1.33 -6.03 12.26
N ARG A 32 -2.48 -5.73 12.88
CA ARG A 32 -3.78 -6.34 12.50
C ARG A 32 -4.21 -5.94 11.10
N THR A 33 -4.13 -4.65 10.76
CA THR A 33 -4.47 -4.12 9.43
C THR A 33 -3.61 -4.75 8.35
N VAL A 34 -2.30 -4.88 8.59
CA VAL A 34 -1.37 -5.53 7.65
C VAL A 34 -1.75 -6.98 7.41
N ILE A 35 -2.00 -7.75 8.48
CA ILE A 35 -2.40 -9.16 8.35
C ILE A 35 -3.75 -9.30 7.64
N GLN A 36 -4.71 -8.43 7.95
CA GLN A 36 -6.04 -8.47 7.34
C GLN A 36 -5.97 -8.12 5.86
N THR A 37 -5.26 -7.04 5.51
CA THR A 37 -5.05 -6.62 4.13
C THR A 37 -4.34 -7.70 3.31
N ALA A 38 -3.30 -8.32 3.86
CA ALA A 38 -2.61 -9.43 3.19
C ALA A 38 -3.56 -10.60 2.87
N LYS A 39 -4.45 -10.94 3.81
CA LYS A 39 -5.46 -11.99 3.60
C LYS A 39 -6.51 -11.60 2.55
N ASP A 40 -6.99 -10.36 2.59
CA ASP A 40 -8.10 -9.91 1.74
C ASP A 40 -7.67 -9.64 0.30
N THR A 41 -6.38 -9.36 0.08
CA THR A 41 -5.85 -8.98 -1.24
C THR A 41 -4.95 -10.04 -1.86
N GLY A 42 -4.42 -10.97 -1.06
CA GLY A 42 -3.41 -11.93 -1.50
C GLY A 42 -1.98 -11.36 -1.54
N MET A 43 -1.78 -10.08 -1.21
CA MET A 43 -0.44 -9.48 -1.09
C MET A 43 0.32 -10.08 0.11
N GLY A 44 1.64 -10.24 -0.02
CA GLY A 44 2.50 -10.66 1.09
C GLY A 44 2.43 -9.67 2.25
N ARG A 45 2.33 -10.16 3.50
CA ARG A 45 2.24 -9.29 4.69
C ARG A 45 3.41 -8.30 4.82
N ASN A 46 4.60 -8.70 4.38
CA ASN A 46 5.78 -7.84 4.42
C ASN A 46 5.65 -6.74 3.36
N ASP A 47 5.17 -7.07 2.16
CA ASP A 47 4.92 -6.10 1.10
C ASP A 47 3.84 -5.08 1.49
N VAL A 48 2.79 -5.52 2.20
CA VAL A 48 1.78 -4.61 2.77
C VAL A 48 2.40 -3.71 3.83
N ALA A 49 3.26 -4.24 4.71
CA ALA A 49 3.95 -3.45 5.71
C ALA A 49 4.88 -2.42 5.06
N ASP A 50 5.62 -2.82 4.02
CA ASP A 50 6.51 -1.94 3.26
C ASP A 50 5.73 -0.84 2.53
N LEU A 51 4.59 -1.17 1.92
CA LEU A 51 3.66 -0.18 1.34
C LEU A 51 3.27 0.89 2.37
N ILE A 52 2.79 0.49 3.56
CA ILE A 52 2.45 1.43 4.63
C ILE A 52 3.67 2.22 5.09
N ASN A 53 4.84 1.57 5.20
CA ASN A 53 6.08 2.21 5.61
C ASN A 53 6.53 3.30 4.65
N GLN A 54 6.40 3.06 3.34
CA GLN A 54 6.70 4.05 2.32
C GLN A 54 5.73 5.23 2.39
N LEU A 55 4.42 4.97 2.55
CA LEU A 55 3.42 6.03 2.67
C LEU A 55 3.67 6.91 3.91
N VAL A 56 3.91 6.31 5.07
CA VAL A 56 4.21 7.04 6.31
C VAL A 56 5.55 7.78 6.19
N GLY A 57 6.57 7.16 5.60
CA GLY A 57 7.87 7.78 5.34
C GLY A 57 7.79 9.00 4.41
N ALA A 58 6.76 9.05 3.56
CA ALA A 58 6.46 10.18 2.69
C ALA A 58 5.69 11.32 3.38
N GLY A 59 5.38 11.17 4.67
CA GLY A 59 4.62 12.14 5.46
C GLY A 59 3.12 11.91 5.49
N MET A 60 2.62 10.75 5.03
CA MET A 60 1.22 10.37 5.22
C MET A 60 0.98 9.97 6.69
N GLU A 61 -0.14 10.41 7.27
CA GLU A 61 -0.53 9.97 8.62
C GLU A 61 -0.80 8.47 8.65
N LEU A 62 -0.41 7.80 9.73
CA LEU A 62 -0.54 6.34 9.88
C LEU A 62 -1.98 5.85 9.66
N ASP A 63 -2.97 6.54 10.22
CA ASP A 63 -4.38 6.16 10.05
C ASP A 63 -4.83 6.22 8.58
N LYS A 64 -4.37 7.22 7.84
CA LYS A 64 -4.64 7.34 6.40
C LYS A 64 -3.92 6.24 5.63
N ALA A 65 -2.65 5.99 5.93
CA ALA A 65 -1.89 4.93 5.28
C ALA A 65 -2.53 3.54 5.51
N MET A 66 -2.99 3.28 6.73
CA MET A 66 -3.73 2.06 7.07
C MET A 66 -5.07 1.97 6.34
N ALA A 67 -5.80 3.09 6.19
CA ALA A 67 -7.05 3.12 5.45
C ALA A 67 -6.86 2.88 3.94
N TYR A 68 -5.74 3.33 3.38
CA TYR A 68 -5.39 3.10 1.97
C TYR A 68 -4.83 1.72 1.69
N ALA A 69 -4.24 1.05 2.69
CA ALA A 69 -3.55 -0.21 2.50
C ALA A 69 -4.38 -1.27 1.75
N PRO A 70 -5.68 -1.49 2.03
CA PRO A 70 -6.48 -2.47 1.29
C PRO A 70 -6.64 -2.12 -0.20
N THR A 71 -6.99 -0.89 -0.53
CA THR A 71 -7.19 -0.46 -1.93
C THR A 71 -5.88 -0.48 -2.70
N ALA A 72 -4.80 0.04 -2.11
CA ALA A 72 -3.48 0.03 -2.70
C ALA A 72 -2.95 -1.41 -2.90
N ALA A 73 -3.13 -2.30 -1.93
CA ALA A 73 -2.73 -3.69 -2.07
C ALA A 73 -3.52 -4.45 -3.14
N LYS A 74 -4.84 -4.20 -3.26
CA LYS A 74 -5.65 -4.76 -4.36
C LYS A 74 -5.18 -4.28 -5.72
N PHE A 75 -4.91 -2.98 -5.86
CA PHE A 75 -4.35 -2.41 -7.09
C PHE A 75 -3.02 -3.07 -7.44
N ALA A 76 -2.10 -3.13 -6.49
CA ALA A 76 -0.78 -3.73 -6.69
C ALA A 76 -0.86 -5.18 -7.16
N VAL A 77 -1.67 -6.01 -6.49
CA VAL A 77 -1.88 -7.42 -6.89
C VAL A 77 -2.52 -7.50 -8.27
N GLY A 78 -3.55 -6.68 -8.55
CA GLY A 78 -4.24 -6.66 -9.84
C GLY A 78 -3.35 -6.23 -11.01
N GLN A 79 -2.40 -5.33 -10.77
CA GLN A 79 -1.47 -4.83 -11.77
C GLN A 79 -0.13 -5.58 -11.79
N GLY A 80 0.06 -6.58 -10.92
CA GLY A 80 1.34 -7.27 -10.75
C GLY A 80 2.48 -6.35 -10.27
N ALA A 81 2.15 -5.26 -9.58
CA ALA A 81 3.11 -4.30 -9.04
C ALA A 81 3.50 -4.63 -7.58
N SER A 82 4.67 -4.17 -7.15
CA SER A 82 5.09 -4.29 -5.76
C SER A 82 4.40 -3.26 -4.86
N GLY A 83 4.38 -3.52 -3.54
CA GLY A 83 3.89 -2.55 -2.56
C GLY A 83 4.68 -1.23 -2.58
N VAL A 84 5.99 -1.29 -2.82
CA VAL A 84 6.87 -0.11 -2.89
C VAL A 84 6.59 0.74 -4.14
N ASP A 85 6.41 0.09 -5.31
CA ASP A 85 6.09 0.80 -6.54
C ASP A 85 4.71 1.47 -6.44
N THR A 86 3.76 0.76 -5.85
CA THR A 86 2.40 1.27 -5.61
C THR A 86 2.41 2.45 -4.65
N ALA A 87 3.19 2.39 -3.57
CA ALA A 87 3.38 3.53 -2.67
C ALA A 87 3.96 4.74 -3.41
N SER A 88 4.96 4.52 -4.25
CA SER A 88 5.61 5.58 -5.06
C SER A 88 4.64 6.24 -6.03
N MET A 89 3.76 5.45 -6.64
CA MET A 89 2.69 5.94 -7.49
C MET A 89 1.68 6.79 -6.71
N ILE A 90 1.21 6.31 -5.55
CA ILE A 90 0.29 7.06 -4.68
C ILE A 90 0.91 8.38 -4.24
N MET A 91 2.19 8.37 -3.86
CA MET A 91 2.94 9.58 -3.54
C MET A 91 2.98 10.56 -4.71
N ALA A 92 3.25 10.08 -5.93
CA ALA A 92 3.29 10.92 -7.12
C ALA A 92 1.91 11.53 -7.41
N LEU A 93 0.81 10.78 -7.24
CA LEU A 93 -0.55 11.30 -7.37
C LEU A 93 -0.86 12.36 -6.30
N GLN A 94 -0.46 12.12 -5.05
CA GLN A 94 -0.67 13.06 -3.97
C GLN A 94 0.13 14.37 -4.18
N GLN A 95 1.39 14.28 -4.60
CA GLN A 95 2.26 15.44 -4.75
C GLN A 95 1.99 16.21 -6.05
N ASN A 96 1.89 15.51 -7.19
CA ASN A 96 1.82 16.15 -8.50
C ASN A 96 0.38 16.50 -8.88
N ALA A 97 -0.57 15.61 -8.60
CA ALA A 97 -1.99 15.83 -8.91
C ALA A 97 -2.79 16.42 -7.74
N LYS A 98 -2.13 16.67 -6.59
CA LYS A 98 -2.74 17.21 -5.36
C LYS A 98 -3.95 16.39 -4.87
N ILE A 99 -3.91 15.08 -5.13
CA ILE A 99 -4.98 14.16 -4.73
C ILE A 99 -4.74 13.73 -3.28
N SER A 100 -5.52 14.30 -2.37
CA SER A 100 -5.44 13.97 -0.93
C SER A 100 -6.70 13.28 -0.41
N ASP A 101 -7.80 13.34 -1.18
CA ASP A 101 -9.07 12.70 -0.81
C ASP A 101 -9.02 11.20 -1.11
N PRO A 102 -9.37 10.33 -0.15
CA PRO A 102 -9.32 8.89 -0.35
C PRO A 102 -10.14 8.35 -1.50
N LYS A 103 -11.33 8.90 -1.73
CA LYS A 103 -12.19 8.47 -2.83
C LYS A 103 -11.61 8.87 -4.18
N VAL A 104 -11.02 10.07 -4.26
CA VAL A 104 -10.40 10.54 -5.50
C VAL A 104 -9.14 9.75 -5.81
N MET A 105 -8.37 9.37 -4.79
CA MET A 105 -7.20 8.49 -4.95
C MET A 105 -7.62 7.10 -5.46
N GLU A 106 -8.66 6.51 -4.88
CA GLU A 106 -9.21 5.23 -5.32
C GLU A 106 -9.66 5.29 -6.78
N GLN A 107 -10.42 6.33 -7.16
CA GLN A 107 -10.83 6.55 -8.55
C GLN A 107 -9.64 6.73 -9.50
N ALA A 108 -8.58 7.42 -9.08
CA ALA A 108 -7.38 7.59 -9.88
C ALA A 108 -6.65 6.25 -10.09
N LEU A 109 -6.52 5.44 -9.04
CA LEU A 109 -5.94 4.09 -9.12
C LEU A 109 -6.78 3.18 -10.03
N GLU A 110 -8.11 3.20 -9.89
CA GLU A 110 -9.02 2.44 -10.77
C GLU A 110 -8.91 2.87 -12.23
N ALA A 111 -8.86 4.17 -12.51
CA ALA A 111 -8.69 4.69 -13.86
C ALA A 111 -7.36 4.23 -14.49
N ILE A 112 -6.28 4.22 -13.70
CA ILE A 112 -4.96 3.77 -14.17
C ILE A 112 -4.95 2.25 -14.37
N ALA A 113 -5.60 1.49 -13.49
CA ALA A 113 -5.77 0.04 -13.67
C ALA A 113 -6.53 -0.27 -14.96
N TYR A 114 -7.65 0.43 -15.20
CA TYR A 114 -8.47 0.28 -16.40
C TYR A 114 -7.68 0.60 -17.68
N GLN A 115 -6.92 1.70 -17.71
CA GLN A 115 -6.09 2.06 -18.85
C GLN A 115 -4.97 1.03 -19.09
N GLY A 116 -4.34 0.52 -18.03
CA GLY A 116 -3.33 -0.55 -18.13
C GLY A 116 -3.89 -1.85 -18.72
N GLN A 117 -5.12 -2.22 -18.36
CA GLN A 117 -5.79 -3.39 -18.91
C GLN A 117 -6.26 -3.17 -20.35
N ALA A 118 -6.81 -2.00 -20.69
CA ALA A 118 -7.25 -1.68 -22.04
C ALA A 118 -6.09 -1.71 -23.05
N GLY A 119 -4.94 -1.13 -22.70
CA GLY A 119 -3.74 -1.20 -23.54
C GLY A 119 -3.19 -2.63 -23.71
N SER A 120 -3.35 -3.49 -22.70
CA SER A 120 -2.99 -4.92 -22.78
C SER A 120 -3.94 -5.72 -23.67
N PHE A 121 -5.22 -5.32 -23.73
CA PHE A 121 -6.23 -5.92 -24.60
C PHE A 121 -5.94 -5.61 -26.07
N GLU A 122 -5.63 -4.36 -26.41
CA GLU A 122 -5.28 -3.96 -27.79
C GLU A 122 -3.99 -4.61 -28.30
N ALA A 123 -2.99 -4.83 -27.44
CA ALA A 123 -1.74 -5.49 -27.83
C ALA A 123 -1.93 -7.00 -28.09
N SER A 124 -2.86 -7.65 -27.38
CA SER A 124 -3.08 -9.11 -27.47
C SER A 124 -4.02 -9.50 -28.62
N ASP A 125 -4.92 -8.61 -29.03
CA ASP A 125 -5.88 -8.82 -30.14
C ASP A 125 -5.32 -8.38 -31.51
N MET A 126 -4.10 -7.83 -31.55
CA MET A 126 -3.36 -7.47 -32.77
C MET A 126 -2.22 -8.45 -33.12
N ALA A 127 -2.07 -9.57 -32.40
CA ALA A 127 -1.03 -10.58 -32.59
C ALA A 127 -1.50 -11.81 -33.39
#